data_AF-A0A4W2FVD2-F1
#
_entry.id   AF-A0A4W2FVD2-F1
#
_cell.length_a   1.000
_cell.length_b   1.000
_cell.length_c   1.000
_cell.angle_alpha   90.00
_cell.angle_beta   90.00
_cell.angle_gamma   90.00
#
_symmetry.space_group_name_H-M   'P 1'
#
loop_
_entity.id
_entity.type
_entity.pdbx_description
1 polymer ?
#
loop_
_entity_poly.entity_id
_entity_poly.type
_entity_poly.pdbx_seq_one_letter_code
_entity_poly.pdbx_strand_id
1 'polypeptide(L)'
;MRSTSSVGLAEPASAGRRLGLGQEKAGRRPKAPIHFLQCPPCRSLTRVLVESYRKIKEAGQKFEIIFVSADRSEDSFKQYFSEMPWLAVPYTDEARRSRLNRLYGIQGIPTLIVLDPQGEVITRQGRVEVLNDEDCRGFPWHPKPVLELSDSNAVQLNEGPCLVLFVDSEDDGESEAAKQLIQPIAEKIIAKYKAKEEEAPLLFFVAGEILRHEEFQDGCKAACNGPYDGKWSKTMVGYGPEDDHFVTELTYNYGIGSYQLGNDFLGITVASRQAVSNARKLKWPLSEMGDGVFETKAPGGYKFYLQDCSPPQSDPVLKVTLAVSDLQKSLNYWSNLLGMKIYEEDEKKQRALLGYADNQCKLELRAIPGKVDHATGFGRIAFSCPQKELSDLEDLMKRENQKILTPLVSLDTPGKATVQVIILADPDGHEICFVGDEAFRELSKVDPEGNKLLDDRLNFRRSVSLTSSQSVILPQLLCFC
;
A
#
# COMPACT_ATOMS: atom_id res chain seq x y z
N MET A 1 14.36 -5.30 24.90
CA MET A 1 15.58 -4.94 24.14
C MET A 1 16.12 -6.19 23.45
N ARG A 2 15.75 -6.36 22.17
CA ARG A 2 15.95 -7.60 21.40
C ARG A 2 16.67 -7.25 20.09
N SER A 3 17.74 -7.98 19.74
CA SER A 3 18.21 -8.21 18.34
C SER A 3 19.52 -9.02 18.33
N THR A 4 19.61 -10.06 17.49
CA THR A 4 20.87 -10.74 17.05
C THR A 4 20.76 -11.33 15.64
N SER A 5 21.88 -11.30 14.90
CA SER A 5 22.31 -11.92 13.61
C SER A 5 22.09 -11.20 12.24
N SER A 6 23.18 -10.71 11.61
CA SER A 6 23.29 -10.13 10.25
C SER A 6 23.85 -11.11 9.19
N VAL A 7 23.80 -10.71 7.91
CA VAL A 7 23.69 -11.53 6.68
C VAL A 7 24.89 -11.35 5.71
N GLY A 8 25.01 -12.23 4.70
CA GLY A 8 26.18 -12.34 3.83
C GLY A 8 26.19 -11.55 2.51
N LEU A 9 27.39 -11.42 1.95
CA LEU A 9 27.73 -10.77 0.68
C LEU A 9 27.91 -11.82 -0.42
N ALA A 10 27.29 -11.67 -1.58
CA ALA A 10 27.56 -12.56 -2.71
C ALA A 10 28.64 -11.95 -3.64
N GLU A 11 29.80 -12.61 -3.80
CA GLU A 11 30.88 -12.21 -4.74
C GLU A 11 31.07 -13.27 -5.84
N PRO A 12 31.19 -12.88 -7.12
CA PRO A 12 31.71 -13.73 -8.18
C PRO A 12 33.25 -13.74 -8.21
N ALA A 13 33.83 -14.93 -8.28
CA ALA A 13 35.28 -15.12 -8.17
C ALA A 13 36.04 -14.64 -9.42
N SER A 14 36.73 -13.49 -9.33
CA SER A 14 37.93 -13.23 -10.16
C SER A 14 38.92 -12.28 -9.48
N ALA A 15 40.20 -12.42 -9.85
CA ALA A 15 41.37 -11.97 -9.10
C ALA A 15 41.49 -10.45 -8.97
N GLY A 16 41.34 -9.90 -7.75
CA GLY A 16 41.46 -8.44 -7.62
C GLY A 16 41.45 -7.75 -6.25
N ARG A 17 41.41 -8.42 -5.08
CA ARG A 17 41.85 -7.92 -3.75
C ARG A 17 41.56 -9.00 -2.70
N ARG A 18 42.58 -9.57 -2.06
CA ARG A 18 42.40 -10.66 -1.08
C ARG A 18 41.71 -10.14 0.20
N LEU A 19 40.42 -10.41 0.34
CA LEU A 19 39.78 -10.58 1.64
C LEU A 19 40.32 -11.91 2.22
N GLY A 20 41.07 -11.88 3.31
CA GLY A 20 41.61 -13.09 3.93
C GLY A 20 40.51 -13.97 4.52
N LEU A 21 39.94 -14.88 3.74
CA LEU A 21 38.88 -15.82 4.15
C LEU A 21 39.52 -17.10 4.72
N GLY A 22 38.99 -17.63 5.83
CA GLY A 22 39.42 -18.90 6.42
C GLY A 22 38.46 -20.05 6.11
N GLN A 23 38.97 -21.25 5.85
CA GLN A 23 38.18 -22.48 5.83
C GLN A 23 38.42 -23.28 7.11
N GLU A 24 37.39 -23.50 7.92
CA GLU A 24 37.41 -24.56 8.92
C GLU A 24 36.11 -25.38 8.84
N LYS A 25 36.24 -26.67 8.51
CA LYS A 25 35.21 -27.69 8.72
C LYS A 25 35.78 -28.75 9.64
N ALA A 26 35.32 -28.78 10.89
CA ALA A 26 35.58 -29.88 11.81
C ALA A 26 34.29 -30.69 12.00
N GLY A 27 34.32 -31.97 11.64
CA GLY A 27 33.19 -32.89 11.81
C GLY A 27 33.12 -33.49 13.21
N ARG A 28 31.88 -33.71 13.71
CA ARG A 28 31.45 -34.87 14.55
C ARG A 28 29.93 -34.84 14.81
N ARG A 29 29.34 -36.04 14.93
CA ARG A 29 27.91 -36.41 15.08
C ARG A 29 27.35 -36.14 16.51
N PRO A 30 26.01 -36.23 16.75
CA PRO A 30 25.24 -35.24 17.51
C PRO A 30 25.03 -35.58 18.99
N LYS A 31 24.78 -34.53 19.80
CA LYS A 31 24.01 -34.60 21.05
C LYS A 31 22.79 -33.69 20.91
N ALA A 32 21.66 -34.17 21.43
CA ALA A 32 20.30 -33.63 21.29
C ALA A 32 20.15 -32.14 21.72
N PRO A 33 19.11 -31.43 21.21
CA PRO A 33 19.11 -29.98 21.12
C PRO A 33 18.53 -29.31 22.38
N ILE A 34 19.21 -28.27 22.85
CA ILE A 34 18.63 -27.23 23.72
C ILE A 34 18.29 -26.06 22.79
N HIS A 35 16.99 -25.81 22.56
CA HIS A 35 16.51 -24.75 21.68
C HIS A 35 16.52 -23.39 22.40
N PHE A 36 17.42 -22.51 22.00
CA PHE A 36 17.26 -21.06 22.22
C PHE A 36 16.85 -20.40 20.88
N LEU A 37 15.62 -19.87 20.87
CA LEU A 37 15.00 -19.11 19.78
C LEU A 37 15.87 -17.88 19.42
N GLN A 38 16.56 -17.88 18.27
CA GLN A 38 17.32 -16.70 17.83
C GLN A 38 17.10 -16.39 16.34
N CYS A 39 16.62 -15.16 16.09
CA CYS A 39 16.17 -14.51 14.85
C CYS A 39 15.28 -15.32 13.88
N PRO A 40 13.94 -15.35 14.09
CA PRO A 40 13.00 -15.96 13.15
C PRO A 40 13.11 -15.47 11.69
N PRO A 41 13.21 -14.16 11.38
CA PRO A 41 13.30 -13.72 9.99
C PRO A 41 14.63 -14.11 9.33
N CYS A 42 15.74 -14.17 10.10
CA CYS A 42 17.03 -14.61 9.59
C CYS A 42 17.03 -16.10 9.22
N ARG A 43 16.42 -16.94 10.07
CA ARG A 43 16.29 -18.38 9.82
C ARG A 43 15.36 -18.67 8.65
N SER A 44 14.27 -17.92 8.50
CA SER A 44 13.38 -18.01 7.35
C SER A 44 14.13 -17.72 6.04
N LEU A 45 14.85 -16.59 5.99
CA LEU A 45 15.67 -16.22 4.82
C LEU A 45 16.74 -17.27 4.53
N THR A 46 17.44 -17.79 5.55
CA THR A 46 18.54 -18.75 5.36
C THR A 46 18.07 -20.03 4.68
N ARG A 47 16.86 -20.53 5.01
CA ARG A 47 16.30 -21.71 4.33
C ARG A 47 16.17 -21.49 2.83
N VAL A 48 15.54 -20.38 2.44
CA VAL A 48 15.36 -20.01 1.02
C VAL A 48 16.71 -19.75 0.34
N LEU A 49 17.63 -19.10 1.04
CA LEU A 49 18.95 -18.76 0.51
C LEU A 49 19.84 -20.00 0.31
N VAL A 50 19.72 -21.03 1.15
CA VAL A 50 20.42 -22.32 0.98
C VAL A 50 19.93 -23.03 -0.28
N GLU A 51 18.62 -23.05 -0.51
CA GLU A 51 18.05 -23.65 -1.73
C GLU A 51 18.47 -22.87 -2.97
N SER A 52 18.34 -21.54 -2.92
CA SER A 52 18.77 -20.64 -3.99
C SER A 52 20.26 -20.80 -4.30
N TYR A 53 21.11 -20.90 -3.27
CA TYR A 53 22.54 -21.08 -3.42
C TYR A 53 22.88 -22.35 -4.20
N ARG A 54 22.18 -23.46 -3.90
CA ARG A 54 22.35 -24.72 -4.65
C ARG A 54 21.90 -24.57 -6.09
N LYS A 55 20.69 -24.04 -6.34
CA LYS A 55 20.14 -23.85 -7.69
C LYS A 55 21.09 -23.02 -8.57
N ILE A 56 21.58 -21.90 -8.04
CA ILE A 56 22.47 -21.00 -8.79
C ILE A 56 23.82 -21.67 -9.10
N LYS A 57 24.40 -22.42 -8.14
CA LYS A 57 25.64 -23.19 -8.38
C LYS A 57 25.43 -24.33 -9.39
N GLU A 58 24.30 -25.05 -9.31
CA GLU A 58 23.92 -26.13 -10.22
C GLU A 58 23.69 -25.61 -11.65
N ALA A 59 23.16 -24.40 -11.79
CA ALA A 59 23.06 -23.68 -13.07
C ALA A 59 24.43 -23.21 -13.62
N GLY A 60 25.54 -23.54 -12.95
CA GLY A 60 26.90 -23.24 -13.41
C GLY A 60 27.38 -21.82 -13.14
N GLN A 61 26.60 -21.00 -12.42
CA GLN A 61 26.98 -19.63 -12.08
C GLN A 61 28.12 -19.61 -11.05
N LYS A 62 29.12 -18.77 -11.30
CA LYS A 62 30.31 -18.63 -10.44
C LYS A 62 30.12 -17.49 -9.45
N PHE A 63 29.62 -17.81 -8.27
CA PHE A 63 29.45 -16.86 -7.16
C PHE A 63 29.72 -17.54 -5.82
N GLU A 64 29.86 -16.78 -4.75
CA GLU A 64 30.01 -17.28 -3.39
C GLU A 64 29.30 -16.37 -2.40
N ILE A 65 28.70 -16.91 -1.33
CA ILE A 65 28.10 -16.12 -0.25
C ILE A 65 29.10 -16.03 0.91
N ILE A 66 29.28 -14.83 1.46
CA ILE A 66 30.18 -14.53 2.58
C ILE A 66 29.34 -14.03 3.75
N PHE A 67 29.01 -14.92 4.68
CA PHE A 67 28.24 -14.60 5.89
C PHE A 67 28.99 -13.66 6.84
N VAL A 68 28.37 -12.55 7.23
CA VAL A 68 28.90 -11.58 8.19
C VAL A 68 28.02 -11.57 9.44
N SER A 69 28.46 -12.26 10.49
CA SER A 69 27.66 -12.42 11.71
C SER A 69 27.59 -11.15 12.57
N ALA A 70 26.38 -10.90 13.09
CA ALA A 70 26.10 -9.98 14.20
C ALA A 70 25.59 -10.74 15.44
N ASP A 71 26.02 -11.99 15.60
CA ASP A 71 25.81 -12.73 16.83
C ASP A 71 26.63 -12.11 17.97
N ARG A 72 26.14 -12.28 19.20
CA ARG A 72 26.78 -11.73 20.41
C ARG A 72 27.79 -12.69 21.03
N SER A 73 27.83 -13.94 20.57
CA SER A 73 28.78 -14.96 21.02
C SER A 73 29.27 -15.82 19.86
N GLU A 74 30.48 -16.35 20.01
CA GLU A 74 31.08 -17.26 19.04
C GLU A 74 30.30 -18.58 18.94
N ASP A 75 29.70 -19.04 20.05
CA ASP A 75 28.88 -20.25 20.07
C ASP A 75 27.59 -20.09 19.25
N SER A 76 26.90 -18.95 19.37
CA SER A 76 25.73 -18.63 18.55
C SER A 76 26.09 -18.56 17.07
N PHE A 77 27.24 -17.93 16.74
CA PHE A 77 27.77 -17.91 15.39
C PHE A 77 28.04 -19.31 14.85
N LYS A 78 28.79 -20.15 15.58
CA LYS A 78 29.13 -21.52 15.18
C LYS A 78 27.89 -22.37 14.96
N GLN A 79 26.92 -22.28 15.87
CA GLN A 79 25.67 -23.02 15.76
C GLN A 79 24.90 -22.62 14.50
N TYR A 80 24.71 -21.33 14.25
CA TYR A 80 23.92 -20.87 13.11
C TYR A 80 24.65 -21.07 11.78
N PHE A 81 25.96 -20.80 11.74
CA PHE A 81 26.78 -21.02 10.55
C PHE A 81 26.87 -22.50 10.14
N SER A 82 26.71 -23.44 11.09
CA SER A 82 26.68 -24.88 10.77
C SER A 82 25.55 -25.28 9.81
N GLU A 83 24.51 -24.46 9.67
CA GLU A 83 23.39 -24.67 8.75
C GLU A 83 23.69 -24.16 7.32
N MET A 84 24.82 -23.49 7.10
CA MET A 84 25.13 -22.74 5.88
C MET A 84 26.20 -23.44 5.01
N PRO A 85 26.01 -23.56 3.68
CA PRO A 85 26.96 -24.22 2.79
C PRO A 85 28.08 -23.30 2.26
N TRP A 86 28.09 -22.03 2.67
CA TRP A 86 28.93 -20.97 2.12
C TRP A 86 29.98 -20.47 3.13
N LEU A 87 30.74 -19.43 2.77
CA LEU A 87 31.85 -18.90 3.59
C LEU A 87 31.36 -17.91 4.65
N ALA A 88 32.20 -17.62 5.65
CA ALA A 88 31.93 -16.58 6.63
C ALA A 88 33.17 -15.74 6.92
N VAL A 89 32.96 -14.49 7.33
CA VAL A 89 34.00 -13.71 8.01
C VAL A 89 34.21 -14.33 9.39
N PRO A 90 35.46 -14.64 9.80
CA PRO A 90 35.73 -15.20 11.11
C PRO A 90 35.11 -14.36 12.23
N TYR A 91 34.46 -15.01 13.20
CA TYR A 91 33.81 -14.30 14.30
C TYR A 91 34.80 -13.42 15.09
N THR A 92 36.02 -13.91 15.26
CA THR A 92 37.13 -13.21 15.93
C THR A 92 37.62 -11.96 15.19
N ASP A 93 37.33 -11.82 13.89
CA ASP A 93 37.67 -10.63 13.10
C ASP A 93 36.57 -9.55 13.21
N GLU A 94 36.38 -9.02 14.42
CA GLU A 94 35.39 -7.98 14.73
C GLU A 94 35.63 -6.70 13.92
N ALA A 95 36.89 -6.33 13.71
CA ALA A 95 37.27 -5.14 12.95
C ALA A 95 36.76 -5.23 11.51
N ARG A 96 36.92 -6.38 10.84
CA ARG A 96 36.41 -6.58 9.48
C ARG A 96 34.89 -6.62 9.44
N ARG A 97 34.23 -7.33 10.36
CA ARG A 97 32.75 -7.37 10.43
C ARG A 97 32.17 -5.96 10.60
N SER A 98 32.75 -5.17 11.51
CA SER A 98 32.34 -3.78 11.75
C SER A 98 32.61 -2.87 10.55
N ARG A 99 33.75 -3.05 9.86
CA ARG A 99 34.06 -2.30 8.64
C ARG A 99 33.07 -2.59 7.53
N LEU A 100 32.69 -3.85 7.32
CA LEU A 100 31.71 -4.24 6.29
C LEU A 100 30.31 -3.69 6.61
N ASN A 101 29.88 -3.77 7.87
CA ASN A 101 28.61 -3.18 8.29
C ASN A 101 28.54 -1.67 8.03
N ARG A 102 29.62 -0.94 8.34
CA ARG A 102 29.71 0.51 8.07
C ARG A 102 29.81 0.83 6.59
N LEU A 103 30.64 0.10 5.84
CA LEU A 103 30.86 0.31 4.41
C LEU A 103 29.55 0.22 3.62
N TYR A 104 28.72 -0.78 3.96
CA TYR A 104 27.45 -0.99 3.28
C TYR A 104 26.25 -0.34 3.97
N GLY A 105 26.46 0.38 5.07
CA GLY A 105 25.41 1.15 5.75
C GLY A 105 24.30 0.28 6.36
N ILE A 106 24.62 -0.92 6.85
CA ILE A 106 23.63 -1.89 7.33
C ILE A 106 22.88 -1.37 8.56
N GLN A 107 21.58 -1.08 8.43
CA GLN A 107 20.72 -0.57 9.51
C GLN A 107 19.85 -1.63 10.18
N GLY A 108 19.74 -2.82 9.57
CA GLY A 108 18.82 -3.86 10.04
C GLY A 108 19.19 -5.26 9.56
N ILE A 109 18.54 -6.26 10.15
CA ILE A 109 18.76 -7.68 9.86
C ILE A 109 17.42 -8.38 9.62
N PRO A 110 17.34 -9.38 8.71
CA PRO A 110 18.38 -9.81 7.76
C PRO A 110 18.53 -8.85 6.55
N THR A 111 19.76 -8.65 6.04
CA THR A 111 20.10 -7.80 4.87
C THR A 111 21.04 -8.50 3.88
N LEU A 112 20.58 -8.82 2.67
CA LEU A 112 21.39 -9.49 1.63
C LEU A 112 21.76 -8.49 0.53
N ILE A 113 23.06 -8.32 0.31
CA ILE A 113 23.62 -7.45 -0.75
C ILE A 113 24.35 -8.32 -1.76
N VAL A 114 24.10 -8.06 -3.04
CA VAL A 114 24.77 -8.74 -4.14
C VAL A 114 25.81 -7.80 -4.73
N LEU A 115 27.03 -8.30 -4.92
CA LEU A 115 28.14 -7.55 -5.50
C LEU A 115 28.55 -8.15 -6.85
N ASP A 116 29.14 -7.32 -7.69
CA ASP A 116 29.79 -7.74 -8.92
C ASP A 116 31.25 -8.20 -8.66
N PRO A 117 31.98 -8.73 -9.67
CA PRO A 117 33.36 -9.18 -9.47
C PRO A 117 34.35 -8.09 -9.09
N GLN A 118 33.99 -6.82 -9.29
CA GLN A 118 34.80 -5.66 -8.97
C GLN A 118 34.55 -5.19 -7.53
N GLY A 119 33.54 -5.73 -6.86
CA GLY A 119 33.13 -5.38 -5.50
C GLY A 119 32.09 -4.26 -5.46
N GLU A 120 31.51 -3.88 -6.60
CA GLU A 120 30.46 -2.87 -6.69
C GLU A 120 29.09 -3.50 -6.42
N VAL A 121 28.17 -2.71 -5.86
CA VAL A 121 26.85 -3.20 -5.47
C VAL A 121 25.98 -3.41 -6.71
N ILE A 122 25.54 -4.66 -6.95
CA ILE A 122 24.51 -4.98 -7.95
C ILE A 122 23.13 -4.64 -7.40
N THR A 123 22.79 -5.15 -6.22
CA THR A 123 21.51 -4.85 -5.56
C THR A 123 21.62 -4.91 -4.04
N ARG A 124 20.94 -3.97 -3.38
CA ARG A 124 20.73 -3.97 -1.92
C ARG A 124 19.45 -4.69 -1.52
N GLN A 125 18.60 -4.99 -2.50
CA GLN A 125 17.31 -5.66 -2.33
C GLN A 125 17.42 -7.18 -2.44
N GLY A 126 18.63 -7.75 -2.36
CA GLY A 126 18.85 -9.19 -2.55
C GLY A 126 17.97 -10.07 -1.68
N ARG A 127 17.58 -9.60 -0.48
CA ARG A 127 16.62 -10.29 0.39
C ARG A 127 15.23 -10.38 -0.24
N VAL A 128 14.74 -9.30 -0.85
CA VAL A 128 13.43 -9.27 -1.51
C VAL A 128 13.49 -10.14 -2.76
N GLU A 129 14.54 -9.97 -3.57
CA GLU A 129 14.74 -10.70 -4.83
C GLU A 129 14.79 -12.21 -4.62
N VAL A 130 15.63 -12.70 -3.70
CA VAL A 130 15.76 -14.15 -3.44
C VAL A 130 14.48 -14.78 -2.88
N LEU A 131 13.65 -13.98 -2.20
CA LEU A 131 12.38 -14.47 -1.67
C LEU A 131 11.24 -14.46 -2.70
N ASN A 132 11.41 -13.74 -3.82
CA ASN A 132 10.39 -13.57 -4.86
C ASN A 132 10.76 -14.31 -6.17
N ASP A 133 12.01 -14.77 -6.31
CA ASP A 133 12.52 -15.53 -7.46
C ASP A 133 12.88 -16.97 -7.04
N GLU A 134 11.84 -17.80 -6.86
CA GLU A 134 11.99 -19.19 -6.38
C GLU A 134 12.93 -20.02 -7.26
N ASP A 135 12.93 -19.76 -8.57
CA ASP A 135 13.76 -20.45 -9.56
C ASP A 135 15.13 -19.80 -9.78
N CYS A 136 15.41 -18.67 -9.12
CA CYS A 136 16.65 -17.91 -9.26
C CYS A 136 16.98 -17.49 -10.71
N ARG A 137 15.96 -17.30 -11.56
CA ARG A 137 16.14 -16.96 -12.98
C ARG A 137 16.67 -15.53 -13.17
N GLY A 138 16.38 -14.67 -12.20
CA GLY A 138 16.81 -13.28 -12.19
C GLY A 138 18.23 -13.08 -11.67
N PHE A 139 18.89 -14.09 -11.08
CA PHE A 139 20.24 -13.97 -10.51
C PHE A 139 21.26 -13.46 -11.56
N PRO A 140 22.11 -12.45 -11.25
CA PRO A 140 22.43 -11.87 -9.93
C PRO A 140 21.49 -10.75 -9.45
N TRP A 141 20.26 -10.71 -9.96
CA TRP A 141 19.20 -9.75 -9.64
C TRP A 141 19.65 -8.32 -9.90
N HIS A 142 20.10 -8.09 -11.14
CA HIS A 142 20.35 -6.75 -11.60
C HIS A 142 19.09 -5.88 -11.45
N PRO A 143 19.23 -4.60 -11.05
CA PRO A 143 18.11 -3.68 -10.99
C PRO A 143 17.41 -3.65 -12.34
N LYS A 144 16.11 -3.93 -12.35
CA LYS A 144 15.32 -3.81 -13.58
C LYS A 144 15.13 -2.32 -13.88
N PRO A 145 15.26 -1.90 -15.16
CA PRO A 145 15.03 -0.51 -15.54
C PRO A 145 13.61 -0.04 -15.19
N VAL A 146 12.63 -0.94 -15.32
CA VAL A 146 11.21 -0.72 -15.00
C VAL A 146 10.71 -1.87 -14.14
N LEU A 147 9.99 -1.52 -13.08
CA LEU A 147 9.34 -2.44 -12.16
C LEU A 147 7.83 -2.43 -12.39
N GLU A 148 7.16 -3.51 -12.01
CA GLU A 148 5.71 -3.46 -11.81
C GLU A 148 5.47 -3.05 -10.36
N LEU A 149 4.66 -2.01 -10.14
CA LEU A 149 4.37 -1.55 -8.80
C LEU A 149 3.56 -2.63 -8.10
N SER A 150 4.15 -3.17 -7.05
CA SER A 150 3.57 -4.18 -6.20
C SER A 150 3.90 -3.84 -4.77
N ASP A 151 3.14 -4.33 -3.80
CA ASP A 151 3.42 -3.95 -2.41
C ASP A 151 4.83 -4.37 -1.94
N SER A 152 5.43 -5.37 -2.60
CA SER A 152 6.79 -5.85 -2.31
C SER A 152 7.91 -4.85 -2.69
N ASN A 153 7.65 -3.98 -3.65
CA ASN A 153 8.58 -2.93 -4.08
C ASN A 153 8.02 -1.51 -3.89
N ALA A 154 6.79 -1.35 -3.37
CA ALA A 154 6.20 -0.07 -3.04
C ALA A 154 7.03 0.74 -2.04
N VAL A 155 7.83 0.08 -1.18
CA VAL A 155 8.79 0.78 -0.30
C VAL A 155 9.83 1.59 -1.07
N GLN A 156 10.18 1.16 -2.30
CA GLN A 156 11.13 1.85 -3.18
C GLN A 156 10.57 3.17 -3.71
N LEU A 157 9.25 3.37 -3.68
CA LEU A 157 8.64 4.69 -3.95
C LEU A 157 9.17 5.78 -3.00
N ASN A 158 9.66 5.38 -1.82
CA ASN A 158 10.20 6.28 -0.81
C ASN A 158 11.73 6.43 -0.90
N GLU A 159 12.42 5.64 -1.72
CA GLU A 159 13.89 5.64 -1.84
C GLU A 159 14.40 6.75 -2.77
N GLY A 160 13.55 7.27 -3.67
CA GLY A 160 13.89 8.36 -4.57
C GLY A 160 12.74 8.76 -5.49
N PRO A 161 12.93 9.73 -6.41
CA PRO A 161 11.92 10.08 -7.40
C PRO A 161 11.54 8.89 -8.28
N CYS A 162 10.25 8.69 -8.58
CA CYS A 162 9.74 7.50 -9.28
C CYS A 162 8.77 7.82 -10.44
N LEU A 163 9.05 7.44 -11.69
CA LEU A 163 8.06 7.50 -12.77
C LEU A 163 7.17 6.25 -12.72
N VAL A 164 5.87 6.40 -12.45
CA VAL A 164 4.90 5.30 -12.48
C VAL A 164 4.00 5.48 -13.70
N LEU A 165 3.80 4.43 -14.50
CA LEU A 165 2.93 4.42 -15.68
C LEU A 165 1.71 3.53 -15.40
N PHE A 166 0.51 4.10 -15.33
CA PHE A 166 -0.70 3.31 -15.04
C PHE A 166 -1.25 2.63 -16.29
N VAL A 167 -1.74 1.39 -16.15
CA VAL A 167 -2.26 0.52 -17.22
C VAL A 167 -3.49 -0.25 -16.73
N ASP A 168 -4.33 -0.68 -17.67
CA ASP A 168 -5.40 -1.63 -17.40
C ASP A 168 -4.80 -2.96 -16.91
N SER A 169 -5.34 -3.49 -15.81
CA SER A 169 -4.80 -4.67 -15.11
C SER A 169 -5.53 -5.97 -15.47
N GLU A 170 -6.53 -5.93 -16.34
CA GLU A 170 -7.25 -7.13 -16.78
C GLU A 170 -6.51 -7.92 -17.88
N ASP A 171 -5.53 -7.31 -18.56
CA ASP A 171 -4.68 -7.96 -19.57
C ASP A 171 -3.19 -7.83 -19.23
N ASP A 172 -2.55 -8.96 -18.87
CA ASP A 172 -1.09 -9.07 -18.65
C ASP A 172 -0.28 -8.53 -19.86
N GLY A 173 -0.87 -8.51 -21.06
CA GLY A 173 -0.28 -7.96 -22.27
C GLY A 173 -0.07 -6.45 -22.26
N GLU A 174 -0.96 -5.67 -21.61
CA GLU A 174 -0.85 -4.21 -21.58
C GLU A 174 0.18 -3.72 -20.56
N SER A 175 0.27 -4.37 -19.40
CA SER A 175 1.36 -4.13 -18.43
C SER A 175 2.73 -4.37 -19.07
N GLU A 176 2.88 -5.42 -19.87
CA GLU A 176 4.14 -5.66 -20.59
C GLU A 176 4.38 -4.69 -21.76
N ALA A 177 3.34 -4.29 -22.49
CA ALA A 177 3.48 -3.25 -23.53
C ALA A 177 3.90 -1.90 -22.93
N ALA A 178 3.36 -1.53 -21.78
CA ALA A 178 3.73 -0.33 -21.06
C ALA A 178 5.15 -0.39 -20.50
N LYS A 179 5.55 -1.51 -19.90
CA LYS A 179 6.95 -1.74 -19.50
C LYS A 179 7.88 -1.57 -20.71
N GLN A 180 7.56 -2.17 -21.85
CA GLN A 180 8.34 -2.04 -23.09
C GLN A 180 8.41 -0.59 -23.61
N LEU A 181 7.34 0.20 -23.43
CA LEU A 181 7.30 1.60 -23.85
C LEU A 181 8.27 2.48 -23.04
N ILE A 182 8.29 2.34 -21.71
CA ILE A 182 9.12 3.19 -20.85
C ILE A 182 10.51 2.63 -20.57
N GLN A 183 10.74 1.35 -20.87
CA GLN A 183 12.04 0.70 -20.66
C GLN A 183 13.21 1.37 -21.40
N PRO A 184 13.12 1.73 -22.69
CA PRO A 184 14.22 2.42 -23.38
C PRO A 184 14.57 3.79 -22.75
N ILE A 185 13.58 4.46 -22.15
CA ILE A 185 13.75 5.74 -21.47
C ILE A 185 14.45 5.52 -20.13
N ALA A 186 13.99 4.55 -19.35
CA ALA A 186 14.60 4.14 -18.10
C ALA A 186 16.06 3.73 -18.30
N GLU A 187 16.34 2.87 -19.27
CA GLU A 187 17.69 2.42 -19.62
C GLU A 187 18.61 3.58 -20.02
N LYS A 188 18.11 4.51 -20.84
CA LYS A 188 18.89 5.68 -21.28
C LYS A 188 19.24 6.60 -20.10
N ILE A 189 18.31 6.80 -19.16
CA ILE A 189 18.55 7.61 -17.96
C ILE A 189 19.52 6.90 -17.03
N ILE A 190 19.29 5.63 -16.73
CA ILE A 190 20.17 4.82 -15.88
C ILE A 190 21.59 4.79 -16.46
N ALA A 191 21.75 4.55 -17.76
CA ALA A 191 23.05 4.54 -18.42
C ALA A 191 23.77 5.90 -18.36
N LYS A 192 23.03 7.01 -18.53
CA LYS A 192 23.57 8.37 -18.47
C LYS A 192 24.17 8.70 -17.10
N TYR A 193 23.52 8.29 -16.01
CA TYR A 193 23.98 8.56 -14.65
C TYR A 193 25.04 7.55 -14.19
N LYS A 194 24.89 6.28 -14.61
CA LYS A 194 25.94 5.26 -14.41
C LYS A 194 27.27 5.67 -15.05
N ALA A 195 27.26 6.29 -16.22
CA ALA A 195 28.46 6.81 -16.88
C ALA A 195 29.16 7.96 -16.11
N LYS A 196 28.48 8.55 -15.13
CA LYS A 196 29.01 9.57 -14.22
C LYS A 196 29.33 9.04 -12.83
N GLU A 197 29.20 7.73 -12.61
CA GLU A 197 29.29 7.10 -11.29
C GLU A 197 28.27 7.66 -10.28
N GLU A 198 27.10 8.10 -10.77
CA GLU A 198 25.99 8.62 -9.97
C GLU A 198 24.80 7.63 -9.96
N GLU A 199 24.03 7.60 -8.88
CA GLU A 199 22.76 6.86 -8.84
C GLU A 199 21.74 7.51 -9.79
N ALA A 200 20.95 6.68 -10.47
CA ALA A 200 19.90 7.18 -11.34
C ALA A 200 18.87 7.96 -10.51
N PRO A 201 18.48 9.18 -10.93
CA PRO A 201 17.63 10.04 -10.12
C PRO A 201 16.16 9.58 -10.13
N LEU A 202 15.83 8.55 -10.92
CA LEU A 202 14.47 8.10 -11.19
C LEU A 202 14.40 6.57 -11.15
N LEU A 203 13.46 6.05 -10.36
CA LEU A 203 12.97 4.67 -10.43
C LEU A 203 11.75 4.61 -11.35
N PHE A 204 11.46 3.47 -11.99
CA PHE A 204 10.36 3.37 -12.96
C PHE A 204 9.41 2.23 -12.59
N PHE A 205 8.10 2.45 -12.66
CA PHE A 205 7.04 1.53 -12.23
C PHE A 205 5.85 1.46 -13.22
N VAL A 206 5.01 0.42 -13.11
CA VAL A 206 3.70 0.28 -13.80
C VAL A 206 2.59 -0.13 -12.80
N ALA A 207 1.35 0.43 -12.84
CA ALA A 207 0.29 0.22 -11.82
C ALA A 207 -1.19 0.20 -12.37
N GLY A 208 -2.20 -0.29 -11.60
CA GLY A 208 -3.61 -0.55 -12.05
C GLY A 208 -4.68 0.58 -11.89
N GLU A 209 -5.91 0.35 -12.39
CA GLU A 209 -6.93 1.32 -12.88
C GLU A 209 -7.33 2.54 -12.00
N ILE A 210 -7.32 3.72 -12.63
CA ILE A 210 -7.88 5.00 -12.13
C ILE A 210 -9.14 5.32 -12.93
N LEU A 211 -10.27 5.59 -12.27
CA LEU A 211 -11.53 5.91 -12.95
C LEU A 211 -11.54 7.35 -13.45
N ARG A 212 -11.09 8.30 -12.61
CA ARG A 212 -10.90 9.71 -12.97
C ARG A 212 -10.00 10.41 -11.97
N HIS A 213 -9.31 11.45 -12.43
CA HIS A 213 -8.45 12.31 -11.61
C HIS A 213 -8.74 13.79 -11.85
N GLU A 214 -8.83 14.57 -10.78
CA GLU A 214 -9.18 15.99 -10.81
C GLU A 214 -8.24 16.81 -9.93
N GLU A 215 -7.88 18.00 -10.42
CA GLU A 215 -7.00 18.95 -9.74
C GLU A 215 -7.74 20.25 -9.45
N PHE A 216 -7.60 20.73 -8.21
CA PHE A 216 -8.27 21.92 -7.73
C PHE A 216 -7.24 22.94 -7.22
N GLN A 217 -7.41 24.21 -7.62
CA GLN A 217 -6.51 25.28 -7.20
C GLN A 217 -6.85 25.83 -5.81
N ASP A 218 -8.11 25.71 -5.40
CA ASP A 218 -8.64 26.29 -4.17
C ASP A 218 -9.45 25.22 -3.40
N GLY A 219 -9.63 25.46 -2.10
CA GLY A 219 -10.48 24.62 -1.24
C GLY A 219 -11.91 24.49 -1.77
N CYS A 220 -12.55 23.35 -1.48
CA CYS A 220 -13.91 23.09 -1.95
C CYS A 220 -14.96 23.82 -1.10
N LYS A 221 -15.98 24.41 -1.75
CA LYS A 221 -17.11 25.09 -1.09
C LYS A 221 -17.90 24.18 -0.13
N ALA A 222 -17.94 22.87 -0.41
CA ALA A 222 -18.59 21.87 0.45
C ALA A 222 -17.60 21.13 1.36
N ALA A 223 -16.39 21.70 1.56
CA ALA A 223 -15.31 21.12 2.34
C ALA A 223 -15.01 19.65 1.96
N CYS A 224 -15.15 19.29 0.68
CA CYS A 224 -14.86 17.93 0.21
C CYS A 224 -13.43 17.49 0.56
N ASN A 225 -12.50 18.44 0.61
CA ASN A 225 -11.12 18.18 0.96
C ASN A 225 -10.80 18.39 2.45
N GLY A 226 -11.82 18.60 3.30
CA GLY A 226 -11.65 18.94 4.71
C GLY A 226 -11.46 20.45 4.95
N PRO A 227 -10.95 20.85 6.13
CA PRO A 227 -10.82 22.26 6.53
C PRO A 227 -9.60 22.96 5.90
N TYR A 228 -9.16 22.55 4.71
CA TYR A 228 -7.92 23.02 4.09
C TYR A 228 -8.23 23.91 2.87
N ASP A 229 -7.66 25.11 2.86
CA ASP A 229 -7.88 26.10 1.78
C ASP A 229 -6.85 25.99 0.64
N GLY A 230 -5.93 25.03 0.72
CA GLY A 230 -4.86 24.84 -0.24
C GLY A 230 -5.30 24.10 -1.51
N LYS A 231 -4.37 23.98 -2.46
CA LYS A 231 -4.53 23.10 -3.61
C LYS A 231 -4.79 21.68 -3.13
N TRP A 232 -5.57 20.92 -3.89
CA TRP A 232 -5.82 19.52 -3.60
C TRP A 232 -6.14 18.75 -4.88
N SER A 233 -6.10 17.43 -4.78
CA SER A 233 -6.47 16.53 -5.87
C SER A 233 -7.45 15.47 -5.38
N LYS A 234 -8.26 14.98 -6.31
CA LYS A 234 -9.25 13.94 -6.12
C LYS A 234 -8.99 12.82 -7.12
N THR A 235 -8.90 11.58 -6.64
CA THR A 235 -8.70 10.41 -7.50
C THR A 235 -9.70 9.34 -7.12
N MET A 236 -10.49 8.88 -8.08
CA MET A 236 -11.49 7.84 -7.86
C MET A 236 -10.90 6.48 -8.24
N VAL A 237 -10.97 5.52 -7.31
CA VAL A 237 -10.47 4.15 -7.51
C VAL A 237 -11.54 3.14 -7.08
N GLY A 238 -11.71 2.07 -7.86
CA GLY A 238 -12.73 1.07 -7.62
C GLY A 238 -12.52 -0.18 -8.48
N TYR A 239 -13.44 -1.13 -8.40
CA TYR A 239 -13.44 -2.36 -9.21
C TYR A 239 -14.22 -2.22 -10.52
N GLY A 240 -14.74 -1.02 -10.81
CA GLY A 240 -15.50 -0.71 -12.00
C GLY A 240 -16.07 0.72 -11.97
N PRO A 241 -16.91 1.09 -12.95
CA PRO A 241 -17.48 2.43 -13.06
C PRO A 241 -18.33 2.84 -11.85
N GLU A 242 -18.32 4.14 -11.52
CA GLU A 242 -19.09 4.72 -10.41
C GLU A 242 -20.62 4.59 -10.58
N ASP A 243 -21.11 4.24 -11.76
CA ASP A 243 -22.55 4.03 -12.04
C ASP A 243 -23.13 2.79 -11.35
N ASP A 244 -22.30 1.76 -11.16
CA ASP A 244 -22.71 0.45 -10.65
C ASP A 244 -21.74 -0.16 -9.63
N HIS A 245 -20.65 0.54 -9.29
CA HIS A 245 -19.70 0.16 -8.25
C HIS A 245 -19.60 1.22 -7.16
N PHE A 246 -19.41 0.75 -5.93
CA PHE A 246 -19.00 1.58 -4.82
C PHE A 246 -17.49 1.80 -4.87
N VAL A 247 -17.09 3.07 -4.85
CA VAL A 247 -15.70 3.46 -5.09
C VAL A 247 -15.11 4.21 -3.91
N THR A 248 -13.78 4.30 -3.92
CA THR A 248 -13.05 5.11 -2.96
C THR A 248 -12.56 6.38 -3.63
N GLU A 249 -12.99 7.53 -3.11
CA GLU A 249 -12.46 8.84 -3.43
C GLU A 249 -11.23 9.12 -2.56
N LEU A 250 -10.06 9.16 -3.19
CA LEU A 250 -8.80 9.52 -2.57
C LEU A 250 -8.60 11.04 -2.67
N THR A 251 -8.64 11.72 -1.53
CA THR A 251 -8.34 13.14 -1.43
C THR A 251 -6.91 13.35 -0.96
N TYR A 252 -6.14 14.15 -1.71
CA TYR A 252 -4.80 14.58 -1.31
C TYR A 252 -4.72 16.10 -1.24
N ASN A 253 -4.48 16.63 -0.04
CA ASN A 253 -4.26 18.06 0.19
C ASN A 253 -2.78 18.40 0.11
N TYR A 254 -2.40 19.32 -0.78
CA TYR A 254 -1.00 19.64 -0.99
C TYR A 254 -0.38 20.33 0.24
N GLY A 255 0.76 19.81 0.70
CA GLY A 255 1.47 20.30 1.88
C GLY A 255 1.05 19.65 3.20
N ILE A 256 0.02 18.79 3.20
CA ILE A 256 -0.38 17.98 4.35
C ILE A 256 0.23 16.58 4.18
N GLY A 257 0.94 16.09 5.21
CA GLY A 257 1.72 14.84 5.14
C GLY A 257 1.17 13.65 5.96
N SER A 258 0.29 13.93 6.92
CA SER A 258 -0.40 12.91 7.71
C SER A 258 -1.78 13.39 8.17
N TYR A 259 -2.69 12.44 8.35
CA TYR A 259 -3.96 12.63 9.06
C TYR A 259 -3.97 11.72 10.29
N GLN A 260 -4.52 12.21 11.40
CA GLN A 260 -4.69 11.42 12.60
C GLN A 260 -6.01 10.67 12.50
N LEU A 261 -5.96 9.33 12.52
CA LEU A 261 -7.16 8.50 12.56
C LEU A 261 -7.83 8.57 13.93
N GLY A 262 -9.15 8.70 13.89
CA GLY A 262 -10.03 8.56 15.03
C GLY A 262 -10.41 7.10 15.30
N ASN A 263 -11.56 6.91 15.95
CA ASN A 263 -12.19 5.60 16.16
C ASN A 263 -13.55 5.48 15.43
N ASP A 264 -13.85 6.45 14.57
CA ASP A 264 -15.10 6.63 13.82
C ASP A 264 -15.22 5.66 12.64
N PHE A 265 -14.18 5.55 11.82
CA PHE A 265 -14.12 4.62 10.69
C PHE A 265 -13.57 3.26 11.13
N LEU A 266 -14.38 2.20 11.00
CA LEU A 266 -14.00 0.87 11.44
C LEU A 266 -13.50 -0.03 10.30
N GLY A 267 -13.79 0.29 9.04
CA GLY A 267 -13.17 -0.33 7.88
C GLY A 267 -14.11 -0.54 6.69
N ILE A 268 -13.53 -0.91 5.55
CA ILE A 268 -14.25 -1.44 4.38
C ILE A 268 -14.13 -2.95 4.35
N THR A 269 -15.20 -3.67 3.99
CA THR A 269 -15.14 -5.11 3.73
C THR A 269 -15.24 -5.38 2.23
N VAL A 270 -14.31 -6.21 1.71
CA VAL A 270 -14.23 -6.58 0.30
C VAL A 270 -14.22 -8.10 0.16
N ALA A 271 -15.02 -8.65 -0.75
CA ALA A 271 -15.00 -10.07 -1.12
C ALA A 271 -13.97 -10.31 -2.23
N SER A 272 -12.78 -10.80 -1.89
CA SER A 272 -11.76 -11.10 -2.90
C SER A 272 -10.68 -12.06 -2.39
N ARG A 273 -10.80 -13.34 -2.79
CA ARG A 273 -9.74 -14.34 -2.66
C ARG A 273 -8.45 -13.90 -3.34
N GLN A 274 -8.56 -13.18 -4.46
CA GLN A 274 -7.39 -12.68 -5.18
C GLN A 274 -6.66 -11.62 -4.35
N ALA A 275 -7.38 -10.69 -3.70
CA ALA A 275 -6.76 -9.71 -2.80
C ALA A 275 -6.06 -10.38 -1.61
N VAL A 276 -6.67 -11.41 -1.01
CA VAL A 276 -6.02 -12.20 0.06
C VAL A 276 -4.75 -12.89 -0.44
N SER A 277 -4.83 -13.52 -1.61
CA SER A 277 -3.70 -14.22 -2.24
C SER A 277 -2.57 -13.26 -2.59
N ASN A 278 -2.90 -12.09 -3.14
CA ASN A 278 -1.96 -11.01 -3.46
C ASN A 278 -1.30 -10.49 -2.19
N ALA A 279 -2.06 -10.13 -1.16
CA ALA A 279 -1.49 -9.65 0.09
C ALA A 279 -0.54 -10.67 0.76
N ARG A 280 -0.86 -11.98 0.69
CA ARG A 280 0.07 -13.04 1.14
C ARG A 280 1.34 -13.11 0.29
N LYS A 281 1.20 -13.13 -1.04
CA LYS A 281 2.31 -13.16 -2.00
C LYS A 281 3.23 -11.96 -1.80
N LEU A 282 2.65 -10.79 -1.56
CA LEU A 282 3.33 -9.52 -1.38
C LEU A 282 3.81 -9.28 0.06
N LYS A 283 3.52 -10.19 0.99
CA LYS A 283 3.81 -10.08 2.42
C LYS A 283 3.24 -8.81 3.05
N TRP A 284 2.14 -8.33 2.49
CA TRP A 284 1.36 -7.25 3.07
C TRP A 284 0.75 -7.72 4.41
N PRO A 285 0.76 -6.91 5.48
CA PRO A 285 0.26 -7.33 6.78
C PRO A 285 -1.20 -7.78 6.70
N LEU A 286 -1.44 -9.06 6.99
CA LEU A 286 -2.77 -9.66 7.13
C LEU A 286 -2.89 -10.30 8.51
N SER A 287 -4.02 -10.09 9.17
CA SER A 287 -4.37 -10.78 10.41
C SER A 287 -5.69 -11.52 10.22
N GLU A 288 -5.70 -12.83 10.40
CA GLU A 288 -6.93 -13.63 10.31
C GLU A 288 -7.83 -13.34 11.51
N MET A 289 -9.07 -12.95 11.23
CA MET A 289 -10.07 -12.58 12.24
C MET A 289 -11.04 -13.73 12.55
N GLY A 290 -10.98 -14.82 11.78
CA GLY A 290 -11.93 -15.93 11.80
C GLY A 290 -12.82 -15.96 10.55
N ASP A 291 -13.45 -17.12 10.29
CA ASP A 291 -14.44 -17.33 9.23
C ASP A 291 -13.99 -16.89 7.81
N GLY A 292 -12.69 -17.00 7.51
CA GLY A 292 -12.13 -16.61 6.22
C GLY A 292 -12.01 -15.10 6.01
N VAL A 293 -12.07 -14.30 7.07
CA VAL A 293 -11.91 -12.84 7.03
C VAL A 293 -10.51 -12.44 7.49
N PHE A 294 -9.83 -11.60 6.70
CA PHE A 294 -8.49 -11.09 6.98
C PHE A 294 -8.52 -9.57 7.16
N GLU A 295 -8.08 -9.06 8.31
CA GLU A 295 -7.86 -7.64 8.52
C GLU A 295 -6.52 -7.21 7.89
N THR A 296 -6.56 -6.09 7.18
CA THR A 296 -5.39 -5.38 6.70
C THR A 296 -5.57 -3.87 6.84
N LYS A 297 -4.52 -3.09 6.59
CA LYS A 297 -4.55 -1.64 6.67
C LYS A 297 -3.93 -1.01 5.44
N ALA A 298 -4.65 -0.09 4.82
CA ALA A 298 -4.09 0.80 3.82
C ALA A 298 -3.09 1.77 4.48
N PRO A 299 -2.21 2.41 3.69
CA PRO A 299 -1.38 3.50 4.19
C PRO A 299 -2.23 4.59 4.87
N GLY A 300 -1.75 5.14 5.98
CA GLY A 300 -2.54 6.02 6.86
C GLY A 300 -3.28 5.26 7.98
N GLY A 301 -3.45 3.93 7.86
CA GLY A 301 -3.97 3.06 8.92
C GLY A 301 -5.43 2.63 8.75
N TYR A 302 -6.08 3.05 7.65
CA TYR A 302 -7.47 2.71 7.31
C TYR A 302 -7.64 1.20 7.17
N LYS A 303 -8.61 0.63 7.87
CA LYS A 303 -8.81 -0.81 7.90
C LYS A 303 -9.57 -1.31 6.66
N PHE A 304 -9.12 -2.44 6.16
CA PHE A 304 -9.80 -3.24 5.16
C PHE A 304 -9.97 -4.67 5.68
N TYR A 305 -11.12 -5.27 5.42
CA TYR A 305 -11.45 -6.64 5.76
C TYR A 305 -11.65 -7.42 4.46
N LEU A 306 -10.73 -8.34 4.17
CA LEU A 306 -10.78 -9.16 2.96
C LEU A 306 -11.45 -10.49 3.30
N GLN A 307 -12.56 -10.79 2.65
CA GLN A 307 -13.19 -12.10 2.73
C GLN A 307 -12.58 -13.01 1.65
N ASP A 308 -12.05 -14.17 2.06
CA ASP A 308 -11.44 -15.17 1.17
C ASP A 308 -12.50 -16.02 0.43
N CYS A 309 -13.31 -15.32 -0.35
CA CYS A 309 -14.31 -15.89 -1.23
C CYS A 309 -14.13 -15.36 -2.66
N SER A 310 -14.70 -16.06 -3.62
CA SER A 310 -14.86 -15.46 -4.95
C SER A 310 -15.81 -14.26 -4.81
N PRO A 311 -15.54 -13.13 -5.51
CA PRO A 311 -16.46 -12.01 -5.49
C PRO A 311 -17.85 -12.45 -5.98
N PRO A 312 -18.92 -11.75 -5.56
CA PRO A 312 -20.22 -11.91 -6.20
C PRO A 312 -20.12 -11.62 -7.72
N GLN A 313 -21.17 -11.91 -8.49
CA GLN A 313 -21.21 -11.49 -9.91
C GLN A 313 -21.24 -9.95 -10.09
N SER A 314 -21.27 -9.19 -8.98
CA SER A 314 -21.32 -7.73 -8.90
C SER A 314 -20.10 -7.19 -8.13
N ASP A 315 -20.12 -5.90 -7.79
CA ASP A 315 -19.09 -5.19 -7.03
C ASP A 315 -18.52 -6.00 -5.84
N PRO A 316 -17.19 -6.21 -5.77
CA PRO A 316 -16.50 -6.84 -4.65
C PRO A 316 -16.63 -6.09 -3.32
N VAL A 317 -16.92 -4.77 -3.33
CA VAL A 317 -17.06 -3.98 -2.10
C VAL A 317 -18.41 -4.26 -1.44
N LEU A 318 -18.37 -4.87 -0.26
CA LEU A 318 -19.59 -5.34 0.41
C LEU A 318 -20.19 -4.30 1.35
N LYS A 319 -19.34 -3.63 2.15
CA LYS A 319 -19.79 -2.69 3.17
C LYS A 319 -18.73 -1.74 3.68
N VAL A 320 -19.19 -0.59 4.16
CA VAL A 320 -18.45 0.33 5.05
C VAL A 320 -18.95 0.15 6.48
N THR A 321 -18.03 0.08 7.45
CA THR A 321 -18.39 0.00 8.87
C THR A 321 -18.03 1.31 9.59
N LEU A 322 -19.03 1.92 10.24
CA LEU A 322 -18.88 3.12 11.06
C LEU A 322 -19.19 2.83 12.53
N ALA A 323 -18.45 3.48 13.42
CA ALA A 323 -18.69 3.45 14.86
C ALA A 323 -19.82 4.40 15.24
N VAL A 324 -20.72 3.98 16.11
CA VAL A 324 -21.80 4.83 16.64
C VAL A 324 -21.78 4.82 18.17
N SER A 325 -22.24 5.89 18.82
CA SER A 325 -22.36 5.92 20.28
C SER A 325 -23.68 5.33 20.78
N ASP A 326 -24.74 5.36 19.94
CA ASP A 326 -26.08 4.92 20.28
C ASP A 326 -26.77 4.33 19.05
N LEU A 327 -26.77 2.99 18.95
CA LEU A 327 -27.27 2.27 17.78
C LEU A 327 -28.73 2.63 17.46
N GLN A 328 -29.59 2.80 18.46
CA GLN A 328 -31.00 3.06 18.24
C GLN A 328 -31.24 4.45 17.65
N LYS A 329 -30.47 5.46 18.10
CA LYS A 329 -30.52 6.81 17.50
C LYS A 329 -30.03 6.79 16.06
N SER A 330 -28.93 6.09 15.79
CA SER A 330 -28.39 5.98 14.43
C SER A 330 -29.35 5.21 13.51
N LEU A 331 -30.00 4.13 13.99
CA LEU A 331 -31.04 3.43 13.24
C LEU A 331 -32.23 4.33 12.92
N ASN A 332 -32.70 5.14 13.87
CA ASN A 332 -33.76 6.11 13.59
C ASN A 332 -33.34 7.11 12.50
N TYR A 333 -32.11 7.61 12.56
CA TYR A 333 -31.60 8.53 11.55
C TYR A 333 -31.47 7.88 10.16
N TRP A 334 -30.70 6.79 10.06
CA TRP A 334 -30.36 6.16 8.79
C TRP A 334 -31.53 5.41 8.16
N SER A 335 -32.41 4.80 8.96
CA SER A 335 -33.54 4.03 8.46
C SER A 335 -34.83 4.87 8.36
N ASN A 336 -35.25 5.53 9.44
CA ASN A 336 -36.54 6.25 9.44
C ASN A 336 -36.47 7.58 8.69
N LEU A 337 -35.34 8.31 8.76
CA LEU A 337 -35.20 9.60 8.06
C LEU A 337 -34.64 9.43 6.66
N LEU A 338 -33.52 8.71 6.52
CA LEU A 338 -32.84 8.53 5.23
C LEU A 338 -33.39 7.36 4.40
N GLY A 339 -34.25 6.50 4.95
CA GLY A 339 -34.95 5.48 4.18
C GLY A 339 -34.15 4.21 3.90
N MET A 340 -33.00 3.99 4.54
CA MET A 340 -32.27 2.72 4.38
C MET A 340 -33.06 1.56 5.00
N LYS A 341 -33.05 0.41 4.32
CA LYS A 341 -33.59 -0.84 4.85
C LYS A 341 -32.58 -1.46 5.82
N ILE A 342 -33.09 -2.02 6.92
CA ILE A 342 -32.29 -2.83 7.85
C ILE A 342 -32.26 -4.26 7.33
N TYR A 343 -31.07 -4.74 6.98
CA TYR A 343 -30.82 -6.11 6.51
C TYR A 343 -30.52 -7.07 7.66
N GLU A 344 -29.76 -6.60 8.64
CA GLU A 344 -29.41 -7.36 9.83
C GLU A 344 -29.39 -6.45 11.04
N GLU A 345 -29.81 -6.97 12.19
CA GLU A 345 -29.67 -6.32 13.48
C GLU A 345 -29.27 -7.36 14.52
N ASP A 346 -28.17 -7.10 15.24
CA ASP A 346 -27.66 -7.92 16.32
C ASP A 346 -27.57 -7.06 17.58
N GLU A 347 -28.64 -7.10 18.38
CA GLU A 347 -28.73 -6.36 19.65
C GLU A 347 -27.61 -6.75 20.62
N LYS A 348 -27.16 -8.02 20.63
CA LYS A 348 -26.13 -8.47 21.57
C LYS A 348 -24.76 -7.91 21.22
N LYS A 349 -24.46 -7.79 19.93
CA LYS A 349 -23.22 -7.18 19.43
C LYS A 349 -23.33 -5.67 19.21
N GLN A 350 -24.53 -5.10 19.44
CA GLN A 350 -24.85 -3.71 19.14
C GLN A 350 -24.40 -3.32 17.71
N ARG A 351 -24.89 -4.07 16.73
CA ARG A 351 -24.53 -3.91 15.32
C ARG A 351 -25.77 -3.97 14.43
N ALA A 352 -25.83 -3.14 13.40
CA ALA A 352 -26.83 -3.24 12.35
C ALA A 352 -26.21 -3.10 10.96
N LEU A 353 -26.80 -3.73 9.95
CA LEU A 353 -26.43 -3.64 8.55
C LEU A 353 -27.58 -3.02 7.77
N LEU A 354 -27.32 -1.93 7.06
CA LEU A 354 -28.30 -1.14 6.33
C LEU A 354 -27.94 -1.01 4.85
N GLY A 355 -28.92 -0.71 4.00
CA GLY A 355 -28.68 -0.37 2.59
C GLY A 355 -29.96 0.01 1.85
N TYR A 356 -29.81 0.57 0.64
CA TYR A 356 -30.96 0.91 -0.20
C TYR A 356 -31.40 -0.24 -1.11
N ALA A 357 -30.46 -1.06 -1.59
CA ALA A 357 -30.72 -2.21 -2.45
C ALA A 357 -29.80 -3.40 -2.15
N ASP A 358 -30.25 -4.60 -2.53
CA ASP A 358 -29.56 -5.87 -2.24
C ASP A 358 -28.19 -5.94 -2.92
N ASN A 359 -28.07 -5.38 -4.12
CA ASN A 359 -26.87 -5.37 -4.96
C ASN A 359 -25.91 -4.20 -4.71
N GLN A 360 -26.20 -3.31 -3.77
CA GLN A 360 -25.34 -2.16 -3.44
C GLN A 360 -24.45 -2.45 -2.22
N CYS A 361 -23.35 -1.71 -2.09
CA CYS A 361 -22.56 -1.65 -0.86
C CYS A 361 -23.46 -1.28 0.34
N LYS A 362 -23.23 -1.96 1.48
CA LYS A 362 -24.02 -1.78 2.71
C LYS A 362 -23.32 -0.85 3.70
N LEU A 363 -24.09 -0.24 4.59
CA LEU A 363 -23.58 0.49 5.75
C LEU A 363 -23.74 -0.37 7.00
N GLU A 364 -22.64 -0.76 7.64
CA GLU A 364 -22.66 -1.39 8.95
C GLU A 364 -22.44 -0.34 10.05
N LEU A 365 -23.39 -0.23 10.96
CA LEU A 365 -23.25 0.57 12.17
C LEU A 365 -22.88 -0.34 13.33
N ARG A 366 -21.83 0.01 14.07
CA ARG A 366 -21.39 -0.76 15.24
C ARG A 366 -21.23 0.16 16.43
N ALA A 367 -21.98 -0.10 17.50
CA ALA A 367 -21.85 0.70 18.70
C ALA A 367 -20.49 0.46 19.37
N ILE A 368 -19.85 1.54 19.81
CA ILE A 368 -18.59 1.47 20.55
C ILE A 368 -18.76 2.01 21.98
N PRO A 369 -17.94 1.55 22.94
CA PRO A 369 -17.91 2.16 24.26
C PRO A 369 -17.35 3.59 24.18
N GLY A 370 -18.11 4.56 24.69
CA GLY A 370 -17.67 5.96 24.79
C GLY A 370 -18.05 6.78 23.57
N LYS A 371 -17.31 7.87 23.35
CA LYS A 371 -17.59 8.84 22.29
C LYS A 371 -16.89 8.44 20.99
N VAL A 372 -17.56 8.69 19.87
CA VAL A 372 -16.95 8.69 18.54
C VAL A 372 -16.01 9.91 18.42
N ASP A 373 -14.76 9.63 18.07
CA ASP A 373 -13.70 10.60 17.80
C ASP A 373 -13.34 10.51 16.32
N HIS A 374 -13.52 11.60 15.60
CA HIS A 374 -13.23 11.73 14.17
C HIS A 374 -11.77 12.12 13.89
N ALA A 375 -11.07 12.71 14.88
CA ALA A 375 -9.75 13.29 14.72
C ALA A 375 -9.62 14.13 13.43
N THR A 376 -8.61 13.89 12.58
CA THR A 376 -8.41 14.64 11.32
C THR A 376 -8.41 13.77 10.07
N GLY A 377 -8.47 12.45 10.22
CA GLY A 377 -8.52 11.47 9.13
C GLY A 377 -9.92 10.90 8.88
N PHE A 378 -10.96 11.52 9.44
CA PHE A 378 -12.35 11.14 9.21
C PHE A 378 -12.70 11.20 7.72
N GLY A 379 -13.64 10.37 7.31
CA GLY A 379 -14.11 10.33 5.94
C GLY A 379 -15.46 11.01 5.74
N ARG A 380 -16.00 10.83 4.54
CA ARG A 380 -17.40 11.15 4.21
C ARG A 380 -17.97 9.99 3.39
N ILE A 381 -19.23 9.64 3.58
CA ILE A 381 -19.91 8.70 2.68
C ILE A 381 -20.90 9.47 1.80
N ALA A 382 -20.97 9.13 0.52
CA ALA A 382 -21.80 9.81 -0.46
C ALA A 382 -22.88 8.87 -1.00
N PHE A 383 -24.02 9.46 -1.32
CA PHE A 383 -25.15 8.79 -1.96
C PHE A 383 -25.70 9.71 -3.04
N SER A 384 -26.20 9.15 -4.14
CA SER A 384 -26.99 9.92 -5.09
C SER A 384 -28.49 9.77 -4.81
N CYS A 385 -29.24 10.82 -5.10
CA CYS A 385 -30.69 10.78 -5.21
C CYS A 385 -31.13 11.69 -6.37
N PRO A 386 -32.35 11.55 -6.92
CA PRO A 386 -32.84 12.47 -7.94
C PRO A 386 -32.68 13.92 -7.48
N GLN A 387 -32.12 14.78 -8.32
CA GLN A 387 -31.75 16.16 -7.93
C GLN A 387 -32.92 16.94 -7.29
N LYS A 388 -34.14 16.69 -7.76
CA LYS A 388 -35.37 17.30 -7.23
C LYS A 388 -35.67 16.96 -5.77
N GLU A 389 -35.12 15.86 -5.24
CA GLU A 389 -35.34 15.38 -3.87
C GLU A 389 -34.37 16.01 -2.87
N LEU A 390 -33.30 16.69 -3.34
CA LEU A 390 -32.31 17.33 -2.45
C LEU A 390 -32.94 18.45 -1.60
N SER A 391 -33.87 19.23 -2.15
CA SER A 391 -34.59 20.26 -1.39
C SER A 391 -35.50 19.66 -0.33
N ASP A 392 -36.19 18.55 -0.67
CA ASP A 392 -37.07 17.84 0.24
C ASP A 392 -36.28 17.23 1.40
N LEU A 393 -35.08 16.72 1.10
CA LEU A 393 -34.14 16.22 2.10
C LEU A 393 -33.65 17.34 3.03
N GLU A 394 -33.32 18.53 2.51
CA GLU A 394 -32.93 19.67 3.34
C GLU A 394 -34.07 20.08 4.29
N ASP A 395 -35.30 20.15 3.78
CA ASP A 395 -36.49 20.51 4.57
C ASP A 395 -36.85 19.44 5.60
N LEU A 396 -36.66 18.16 5.28
CA LEU A 396 -36.76 17.06 6.24
C LEU A 396 -35.74 17.25 7.38
N MET A 397 -34.46 17.47 7.06
CA MET A 397 -33.41 17.61 8.07
C MET A 397 -33.64 18.83 8.97
N LYS A 398 -34.13 19.95 8.41
CA LYS A 398 -34.54 21.14 9.20
C LYS A 398 -35.71 20.82 10.12
N ARG A 399 -36.75 20.16 9.61
CA ARG A 399 -37.96 19.83 10.38
C ARG A 399 -37.65 18.88 11.55
N GLU A 400 -36.80 17.90 11.31
CA GLU A 400 -36.38 16.91 12.32
C GLU A 400 -35.20 17.39 13.18
N ASN A 401 -34.82 18.68 13.05
CA ASN A 401 -33.74 19.34 13.79
C ASN A 401 -32.41 18.56 13.75
N GLN A 402 -32.09 18.00 12.58
CA GLN A 402 -30.84 17.30 12.29
C GLN A 402 -29.77 18.26 11.77
N LYS A 403 -28.50 17.84 11.85
CA LYS A 403 -27.38 18.71 11.50
C LYS A 403 -27.14 18.72 9.97
N ILE A 404 -27.30 19.90 9.38
CA ILE A 404 -26.85 20.21 8.03
C ILE A 404 -25.49 20.93 8.15
N LEU A 405 -24.45 20.36 7.55
CA LEU A 405 -23.11 20.96 7.50
C LEU A 405 -22.97 21.94 6.33
N THR A 406 -23.54 21.59 5.18
CA THR A 406 -23.59 22.45 4.01
C THR A 406 -24.98 22.34 3.40
N PRO A 407 -25.78 23.43 3.41
CA PRO A 407 -27.06 23.50 2.70
C PRO A 407 -26.89 23.23 1.20
N LEU A 408 -28.00 23.07 0.48
CA LEU A 408 -27.96 22.81 -0.95
C LEU A 408 -27.06 23.81 -1.70
N VAL A 409 -26.01 23.28 -2.34
CA VAL A 409 -25.00 24.09 -3.04
C VAL A 409 -24.61 23.43 -4.35
N SER A 410 -24.36 24.26 -5.38
CA SER A 410 -23.78 23.80 -6.64
C SER A 410 -22.25 23.78 -6.55
N LEU A 411 -21.67 22.67 -6.98
CA LEU A 411 -20.22 22.46 -7.06
C LEU A 411 -19.81 22.27 -8.52
N ASP A 412 -18.81 23.04 -8.92
CA ASP A 412 -18.22 22.98 -10.25
C ASP A 412 -16.96 22.11 -10.21
N THR A 413 -16.86 21.18 -11.15
CA THR A 413 -15.62 20.46 -11.43
C THR A 413 -15.07 20.94 -12.77
N PRO A 414 -13.81 21.39 -12.85
CA PRO A 414 -13.24 21.95 -14.09
C PRO A 414 -13.45 21.03 -15.30
N GLY A 415 -14.15 21.53 -16.33
CA GLY A 415 -14.39 20.78 -17.56
C GLY A 415 -15.45 19.67 -17.47
N LYS A 416 -16.15 19.53 -16.34
CA LYS A 416 -17.18 18.51 -16.12
C LYS A 416 -18.51 19.11 -15.69
N ALA A 417 -19.53 18.26 -15.52
CA ALA A 417 -20.86 18.67 -15.10
C ALA A 417 -20.85 19.31 -13.71
N THR A 418 -21.56 20.43 -13.55
CA THR A 418 -21.87 21.00 -12.23
C THR A 418 -22.87 20.10 -11.51
N VAL A 419 -22.56 19.71 -10.29
CA VAL A 419 -23.44 18.89 -9.45
C VAL A 419 -24.04 19.72 -8.32
N GLN A 420 -25.20 19.31 -7.82
CA GLN A 420 -25.77 19.87 -6.59
C GLN A 420 -25.61 18.88 -5.46
N VAL A 421 -25.18 19.37 -4.30
CA VAL A 421 -24.99 18.56 -3.10
C VAL A 421 -25.60 19.19 -1.86
N ILE A 422 -25.93 18.36 -0.89
CA ILE A 422 -26.14 18.71 0.51
C ILE A 422 -25.23 17.86 1.38
N ILE A 423 -24.58 18.48 2.37
CA ILE A 423 -23.72 17.77 3.32
C ILE A 423 -24.40 17.75 4.68
N LEU A 424 -24.63 16.54 5.21
CA LEU A 424 -25.24 16.29 6.50
C LEU A 424 -24.19 15.76 7.49
N ALA A 425 -24.53 15.83 8.78
CA ALA A 425 -23.86 15.05 9.81
C ALA A 425 -24.90 14.16 10.50
N ASP A 426 -24.58 12.89 10.66
CA ASP A 426 -25.39 11.95 11.43
C ASP A 426 -25.31 12.26 12.95
N PRO A 427 -26.06 11.54 13.81
CA PRO A 427 -26.08 11.81 15.25
C PRO A 427 -24.71 11.72 15.95
N ASP A 428 -23.77 10.98 15.37
CA ASP A 428 -22.40 10.83 15.89
C ASP A 428 -21.41 11.80 15.24
N GLY A 429 -21.80 12.49 14.16
CA GLY A 429 -20.97 13.47 13.47
C GLY A 429 -20.35 12.96 12.16
N HIS A 430 -20.71 11.76 11.71
CA HIS A 430 -20.24 11.24 10.42
C HIS A 430 -20.78 12.10 9.28
N GLU A 431 -19.91 12.52 8.37
CA GLU A 431 -20.31 13.34 7.24
C GLU A 431 -20.96 12.50 6.13
N ILE A 432 -22.05 13.04 5.57
CA ILE A 432 -22.81 12.40 4.50
C ILE A 432 -23.01 13.38 3.36
N CYS A 433 -22.64 13.02 2.14
CA CYS A 433 -22.96 13.77 0.94
C CYS A 433 -24.19 13.17 0.25
N PHE A 434 -25.23 13.96 -0.01
CA PHE A 434 -26.23 13.61 -1.01
C PHE A 434 -26.01 14.46 -2.25
N VAL A 435 -25.86 13.81 -3.41
CA VAL A 435 -25.63 14.46 -4.72
C VAL A 435 -26.78 14.17 -5.68
N GLY A 436 -27.12 15.13 -6.54
CA GLY A 436 -28.10 14.92 -7.61
C GLY A 436 -27.61 13.89 -8.63
N ASP A 437 -28.32 12.76 -8.75
CA ASP A 437 -27.92 11.59 -9.54
C ASP A 437 -27.70 11.93 -11.02
N GLU A 438 -28.59 12.73 -11.62
CA GLU A 438 -28.57 13.03 -13.04
C GLU A 438 -27.28 13.74 -13.46
N ALA A 439 -26.85 14.73 -12.67
CA ALA A 439 -25.59 15.45 -12.92
C ALA A 439 -24.38 14.63 -12.46
N PHE A 440 -24.52 13.83 -11.42
CA PHE A 440 -23.45 12.97 -10.93
C PHE A 440 -23.03 11.95 -11.98
N ARG A 441 -23.97 11.28 -12.66
CA ARG A 441 -23.67 10.33 -13.75
C ARG A 441 -22.89 10.94 -14.91
N GLU A 442 -23.09 12.24 -15.16
CA GLU A 442 -22.31 12.96 -16.17
C GLU A 442 -20.90 13.33 -15.65
N LEU A 443 -20.79 13.67 -14.36
CA LEU A 443 -19.52 13.98 -13.70
C LEU A 443 -18.63 12.73 -13.52
N SER A 444 -19.23 11.59 -13.19
CA SER A 444 -18.56 10.36 -12.76
C SER A 444 -18.18 9.42 -13.90
N LYS A 445 -18.38 9.84 -15.17
CA LYS A 445 -17.92 9.08 -16.34
C LYS A 445 -16.43 8.80 -16.19
N VAL A 446 -16.07 7.54 -16.43
CA VAL A 446 -14.68 7.11 -16.50
C VAL A 446 -13.95 7.99 -17.50
N ASP A 447 -12.86 8.59 -17.07
CA ASP A 447 -12.03 9.47 -17.88
C ASP A 447 -10.92 8.63 -18.53
N PRO A 448 -10.94 8.41 -19.85
CA PRO A 448 -9.90 7.64 -20.53
C PRO A 448 -8.51 8.28 -20.41
N GLU A 449 -8.42 9.58 -20.12
CA GLU A 449 -7.16 10.28 -19.86
C GLU A 449 -6.85 10.43 -18.37
N GLY A 450 -7.67 9.88 -17.45
CA GLY A 450 -7.50 10.01 -16.01
C GLY A 450 -6.11 9.58 -15.52
N ASN A 451 -5.59 8.46 -16.05
CA ASN A 451 -4.22 7.99 -15.81
C ASN A 451 -3.17 9.02 -16.25
N LYS A 452 -3.29 9.54 -17.48
CA LYS A 452 -2.36 10.51 -18.06
C LYS A 452 -2.37 11.86 -17.33
N LEU A 453 -3.54 12.32 -16.88
CA LEU A 453 -3.67 13.56 -16.12
C LEU A 453 -2.96 13.50 -14.77
N LEU A 454 -3.08 12.37 -14.07
CA LEU A 454 -2.32 12.13 -12.84
C LEU A 454 -0.81 12.12 -13.14
N ASP A 455 -0.40 11.39 -14.19
CA ASP A 455 1.01 11.26 -14.59
C ASP A 455 1.66 12.60 -14.95
N ASP A 456 0.98 13.44 -15.75
CA ASP A 456 1.48 14.76 -16.15
C ASP A 456 1.71 15.69 -14.94
N ARG A 457 0.89 15.57 -13.89
CA ARG A 457 1.04 16.38 -12.66
C ARG A 457 2.17 15.90 -11.78
N LEU A 458 2.33 14.59 -11.65
CA LEU A 458 3.48 13.99 -10.99
C LEU A 458 4.79 14.39 -11.70
N ASN A 459 4.78 14.48 -13.04
CA ASN A 459 5.91 14.89 -13.86
C ASN A 459 6.20 16.41 -13.81
N PHE A 460 5.19 17.28 -13.90
CA PHE A 460 5.37 18.75 -13.85
C PHE A 460 6.02 19.21 -12.54
N ARG A 461 5.64 18.61 -11.41
CA ARG A 461 6.20 18.93 -10.09
C ARG A 461 7.69 18.67 -9.97
N ARG A 462 8.22 17.69 -10.71
CA ARG A 462 9.68 17.42 -10.77
C ARG A 462 10.46 18.52 -11.47
N SER A 463 9.84 19.21 -12.43
CA SER A 463 10.49 20.31 -13.17
C SER A 463 10.59 21.61 -12.37
N VAL A 464 9.66 21.83 -11.42
CA VAL A 464 9.61 23.05 -10.58
C VAL A 464 10.37 22.88 -9.25
N SER A 465 10.54 21.66 -8.76
CA SER A 465 11.18 21.32 -7.47
C SER A 465 12.72 21.14 -7.58
N LEU A 466 13.42 21.99 -8.33
CA LEU A 466 14.90 22.06 -8.28
C LEU A 466 15.43 22.78 -7.03
N THR A 467 14.56 23.23 -6.11
CA THR A 467 14.98 24.03 -4.93
C THR A 467 14.31 23.69 -3.60
N SER A 468 13.40 22.71 -3.51
CA SER A 468 12.90 22.28 -2.20
C SER A 468 12.37 20.85 -2.20
N SER A 469 12.94 20.05 -1.29
CA SER A 469 12.64 18.68 -0.97
C SER A 469 11.23 18.51 -0.36
N GLN A 470 10.27 17.99 -1.12
CA GLN A 470 8.99 17.47 -0.58
C GLN A 470 8.53 16.23 -1.36
N SER A 471 8.23 15.18 -0.61
CA SER A 471 7.89 13.81 -1.03
C SER A 471 6.50 13.70 -1.68
N VAL A 472 6.29 12.63 -2.45
CA VAL A 472 5.11 12.36 -3.29
C VAL A 472 4.36 11.13 -2.74
N ILE A 473 3.05 11.31 -2.49
CA ILE A 473 1.98 10.38 -2.06
C ILE A 473 1.87 10.07 -0.54
N LEU A 474 0.62 10.22 -0.06
CA LEU A 474 0.01 10.16 1.28
C LEU A 474 0.15 11.44 2.12
N PRO A 475 -0.97 11.98 2.64
CA PRO A 475 -2.04 11.29 3.38
C PRO A 475 -3.43 11.41 2.73
N GLN A 476 -4.34 10.48 3.03
CA GLN A 476 -5.67 10.38 2.38
C GLN A 476 -6.80 10.71 3.36
N LEU A 477 -7.72 11.58 2.99
CA LEU A 477 -9.10 11.59 3.49
C LEU A 477 -9.87 10.63 2.57
N LEU A 478 -10.57 9.64 3.11
CA LEU A 478 -11.38 8.71 2.31
C LEU A 478 -12.81 9.23 2.25
N CYS A 479 -13.25 9.65 1.06
CA CYS A 479 -14.67 9.77 0.79
C CYS A 479 -15.13 8.50 0.07
N PHE A 480 -16.26 7.93 0.45
CA PHE A 480 -16.79 6.72 -0.17
C PHE A 480 -18.01 7.09 -0.99
N CYS A 481 -18.05 6.70 -2.26
CA CYS A 481 -19.11 7.11 -3.19
C CYS A 481 -19.83 5.90 -3.77
#